data_AF-A0A7L1ZW57-F1
#
_entry.id   AF-A0A7L1ZW57-F1
#
_cell.length_a   1.000
_cell.length_b   1.000
_cell.length_c   1.000
_cell.angle_alpha   90.00
_cell.angle_beta   90.00
_cell.angle_gamma   90.00
#
_symmetry.space_group_name_H-M   'P 1'
#
loop_
_entity.id
_entity.type
_entity.pdbx_description
1 polymer ?
#
loop_
_entity_poly.entity_id
_entity_poly.type
_entity_poly.pdbx_seq_one_letter_code
_entity_poly.pdbx_strand_id
1 'polypeptide(L)'
;QDTVVSLQALAQYAALIPQEIRDVKVAVKGMGASPLEFQVHRNNKLVLQQASLPADTGTYTVEATGSGCVYVQTTLYYNIPPPKKEEVFVLDVETVPRECDGVRKEFDIHLSVRYVGDRGTSNMALVEVEMLSGFIPVQSSVKEV
;
A
#
# COMPACT_ATOMS: atom_id res chain seq x y z
N GLN A 1 9.91 -3.63 -7.82
CA GLN A 1 11.08 -2.87 -8.32
C GLN A 1 10.76 -1.37 -8.40
N ASP A 2 9.52 -1.04 -8.75
CA ASP A 2 9.02 0.30 -9.06
C ASP A 2 9.27 1.33 -7.95
N THR A 3 9.12 0.96 -6.68
CA THR A 3 9.26 1.88 -5.55
C THR A 3 10.68 2.40 -5.37
N VAL A 4 11.70 1.53 -5.49
CA VAL A 4 13.10 1.93 -5.26
C VAL A 4 13.59 2.84 -6.39
N VAL A 5 13.30 2.46 -7.64
CA VAL A 5 13.69 3.25 -8.81
C VAL A 5 12.97 4.60 -8.82
N SER A 6 11.68 4.63 -8.48
CA SER A 6 10.90 5.87 -8.43
C SER A 6 11.38 6.82 -7.33
N LEU A 7 11.65 6.31 -6.12
CA LEU A 7 12.17 7.12 -5.02
C LEU A 7 13.56 7.67 -5.33
N GLN A 8 14.42 6.87 -5.97
CA GLN A 8 15.73 7.33 -6.41
C GLN A 8 15.61 8.47 -7.42
N ALA A 9 14.73 8.34 -8.42
CA ALA A 9 14.51 9.38 -9.42
C ALA A 9 13.95 10.67 -8.78
N LEU A 10 12.98 10.56 -7.86
CA LEU A 10 12.43 11.70 -7.12
C LEU A 10 13.49 12.39 -6.26
N ALA A 11 14.36 11.63 -5.59
CA ALA A 11 15.44 12.17 -4.77
C ALA A 11 16.48 12.92 -5.63
N GLN A 12 16.87 12.36 -6.77
CA GLN A 12 17.78 13.02 -7.72
C GLN A 12 17.17 14.31 -8.27
N TYR A 13 15.88 14.29 -8.62
CA TYR A 13 15.16 15.48 -9.07
C TYR A 13 15.08 16.55 -7.97
N ALA A 14 14.76 16.16 -6.73
CA ALA A 14 14.66 17.08 -5.60
C ALA A 14 16.00 17.76 -5.24
N ALA A 15 17.13 17.14 -5.54
CA ALA A 15 18.46 17.74 -5.34
C ALA A 15 18.77 18.86 -6.35
N LEU A 16 18.10 18.88 -7.51
CA LEU A 16 18.31 19.88 -8.56
C LEU A 16 17.36 21.09 -8.43
N ILE A 17 16.30 20.98 -7.63
CA ILE A 17 15.33 22.05 -7.42
C ILE A 17 15.74 22.89 -6.20
N PRO A 18 15.79 24.23 -6.31
CA PRO A 18 16.02 25.09 -5.17
C PRO A 18 14.97 24.86 -4.06
N GLN A 19 15.41 24.42 -2.88
CA GLN A 19 14.53 24.15 -1.73
C GLN A 19 14.35 25.37 -0.80
N GLU A 20 14.56 26.58 -1.30
CA GLU A 20 14.34 27.79 -0.50
C GLU A 20 12.85 28.11 -0.41
N ILE A 21 12.18 27.50 0.57
CA ILE A 21 10.89 27.97 1.05
C ILE A 21 11.14 29.11 2.02
N ARG A 22 10.63 30.30 1.68
CA ARG A 22 10.53 31.42 2.60
C ARG A 22 9.21 31.34 3.34
N ASP A 23 8.14 31.51 2.57
CA ASP A 23 6.77 31.55 3.06
C ASP A 23 5.81 31.31 1.88
N VAL A 24 4.94 30.31 2.00
CA VAL A 24 3.94 29.93 1.00
C VAL A 24 2.61 29.71 1.71
N LYS A 25 1.60 30.46 1.29
CA LYS A 25 0.21 30.27 1.69
C LYS A 25 -0.51 29.47 0.62
N VAL A 26 -1.11 28.34 1.01
CA VAL A 26 -1.94 27.50 0.15
C VAL A 26 -3.38 27.60 0.60
N ALA A 27 -4.27 28.00 -0.31
CA ALA A 27 -5.71 28.06 -0.08
C ALA A 27 -6.42 27.05 -0.98
N VAL A 28 -7.28 26.23 -0.39
CA VAL A 28 -8.12 25.24 -1.08
C VAL A 28 -9.58 25.68 -0.97
N LYS A 29 -10.19 25.98 -2.11
CA LYS A 29 -11.56 26.51 -2.22
C LYS A 29 -12.48 25.47 -2.83
N GLY A 30 -13.58 25.16 -2.14
CA GLY A 30 -14.70 24.35 -2.66
C GLY A 30 -15.96 25.20 -2.81
N MET A 31 -16.93 24.74 -3.61
CA MET A 31 -18.21 25.44 -3.75
C MET A 31 -18.95 25.51 -2.41
N GLY A 32 -19.33 26.71 -1.98
CA GLY A 32 -20.19 26.93 -0.81
C GLY A 32 -19.54 26.69 0.56
N ALA A 33 -18.25 26.39 0.61
CA ALA A 33 -17.51 26.17 1.86
C ALA A 33 -16.45 27.26 2.11
N SER A 34 -16.13 27.47 3.37
CA SER A 34 -14.97 28.30 3.76
C SER A 34 -13.68 27.68 3.21
N PRO A 35 -12.75 28.49 2.66
CA PRO A 35 -11.48 27.98 2.17
C PRO A 35 -10.67 27.34 3.30
N LEU A 36 -10.03 26.21 3.00
CA LEU A 36 -9.00 25.63 3.86
C LEU A 36 -7.69 26.33 3.56
N GLU A 37 -6.96 26.75 4.59
CA GLU A 37 -5.69 27.47 4.44
C GLU A 37 -4.57 26.72 5.15
N PHE A 38 -3.42 26.63 4.47
CA PHE A 38 -2.19 26.04 4.98
C PHE A 38 -1.06 27.04 4.81
N GLN A 39 -0.19 27.14 5.84
CA GLN A 39 0.95 28.04 5.82
C GLN A 39 2.24 27.22 5.93
N VAL A 40 3.09 27.30 4.91
CA VAL A 40 4.37 26.60 4.86
C VAL A 40 5.50 27.63 4.85
N HIS A 41 6.32 27.60 5.89
CA HIS A 41 7.49 28.44 6.08
C HIS A 41 8.70 27.57 6.44
N ARG A 42 9.90 28.17 6.47
CA ARG A 42 11.17 27.43 6.68
C ARG A 42 11.16 26.45 7.86
N ASN A 43 10.52 26.82 8.97
CA ASN A 43 10.52 26.03 10.21
C ASN A 43 9.56 24.82 10.19
N ASN A 44 8.55 24.82 9.32
CA ASN A 44 7.56 23.73 9.22
C ASN A 44 7.56 23.06 7.84
N LYS A 45 8.61 23.29 7.03
CA LYS A 45 8.72 22.81 5.64
C LYS A 45 8.66 21.29 5.46
N LEU A 46 8.91 20.51 6.52
CA LEU A 46 8.84 19.05 6.53
C LEU A 46 7.64 18.52 7.34
N VAL A 47 6.83 19.41 7.91
CA VAL A 47 5.66 19.04 8.70
C VAL A 47 4.50 18.80 7.76
N LEU A 48 3.93 17.60 7.80
CA LEU A 48 2.71 17.28 7.08
C LEU A 48 1.54 18.10 7.67
N GLN A 49 0.83 18.81 6.81
CA GLN A 49 -0.41 19.49 7.15
C GLN A 49 -1.54 18.86 6.33
N GLN A 50 -2.61 18.44 6.99
CA GLN A 50 -3.73 17.73 6.36
C GLN A 50 -5.06 18.24 6.91
N ALA A 51 -6.07 18.30 6.05
CA ALA A 51 -7.45 18.59 6.43
C ALA A 51 -8.41 17.83 5.53
N SER A 52 -9.57 17.45 6.07
CA SER A 52 -10.65 16.86 5.29
C SER A 52 -11.30 17.92 4.40
N LEU A 53 -11.57 17.57 3.16
CA LEU A 53 -12.32 18.45 2.26
C LEU A 53 -13.79 18.55 2.72
N PRO A 54 -14.43 19.74 2.66
CA PRO A 54 -15.78 19.93 3.18
C PRO A 54 -16.88 19.09 2.50
N ALA A 55 -16.68 18.72 1.23
CA ALA A 55 -17.55 17.83 0.48
C ALA A 55 -16.76 16.66 -0.12
N ASP A 56 -17.33 15.46 -0.04
CA ASP A 56 -16.67 14.22 -0.49
C ASP A 56 -16.45 14.17 -2.01
N THR A 57 -17.22 14.96 -2.77
CA THR A 57 -17.11 15.07 -4.23
C THR A 57 -17.28 16.52 -4.68
N GLY A 58 -16.58 16.91 -5.73
CA GLY A 58 -16.70 18.23 -6.33
C GLY A 58 -15.38 18.77 -6.89
N THR A 59 -15.47 19.93 -7.51
CA THR A 59 -14.30 20.65 -8.02
C THR A 59 -13.73 21.54 -6.92
N TYR A 60 -12.44 21.38 -6.65
CA TYR A 60 -11.68 22.20 -5.73
C TYR A 60 -10.60 22.98 -6.48
N THR A 61 -10.42 24.24 -6.12
CA THR A 61 -9.34 25.09 -6.65
C THR A 61 -8.27 25.24 -5.59
N VAL A 62 -7.02 24.94 -5.96
CA VAL A 62 -5.84 25.16 -5.12
C VAL A 62 -5.12 26.41 -5.61
N GLU A 63 -4.97 27.39 -4.73
CA GLU A 63 -4.22 28.62 -4.98
C GLU A 63 -3.03 28.68 -4.03
N ALA A 64 -1.82 28.82 -4.59
CA ALA A 64 -0.61 29.01 -3.81
C ALA A 64 -0.03 30.41 -4.07
N THR A 65 0.27 31.13 -3.00
CA THR A 65 0.86 32.49 -3.05
C THR A 65 2.07 32.56 -2.13
N GLY A 66 3.10 33.30 -2.53
CA GLY A 66 4.34 33.44 -1.77
C GLY A 66 5.58 32.98 -2.54
N SER A 67 6.63 32.61 -1.82
CA SER A 67 7.94 32.24 -2.37
C SER A 67 8.41 30.90 -1.79
N GLY A 68 8.42 29.88 -2.64
CA GLY A 68 8.87 28.53 -2.32
C GLY A 68 8.21 27.50 -3.23
N CYS A 69 8.52 26.22 -2.99
CA CYS A 69 7.87 25.10 -3.65
C CYS A 69 7.13 24.26 -2.59
N VAL A 70 5.90 23.86 -2.86
CA VAL A 70 5.10 23.02 -1.96
C VAL A 70 4.53 21.84 -2.74
N TYR A 71 4.46 20.68 -2.10
CA TYR A 71 3.82 19.49 -2.66
C TYR A 71 2.41 19.37 -2.07
N VAL A 72 1.40 19.41 -2.94
CA VAL A 72 -0.01 19.30 -2.55
C VAL A 72 -0.55 17.97 -3.10
N GLN A 73 -1.20 17.20 -2.23
CA GLN A 73 -1.78 15.90 -2.56
C GLN A 73 -3.22 15.84 -2.05
N THR A 74 -4.09 15.18 -2.82
CA THR A 74 -5.45 14.82 -2.42
C THR A 74 -5.59 13.31 -2.36
N THR A 75 -6.25 12.81 -1.33
CA THR A 75 -6.50 11.37 -1.15
C THR A 75 -8.00 11.13 -1.17
N LEU A 76 -8.46 10.20 -2.02
CA LEU A 76 -9.85 9.77 -2.12
C LEU A 76 -9.97 8.34 -1.59
N TYR A 77 -10.85 8.16 -0.61
CA TYR A 77 -11.23 6.83 -0.12
C TYR A 77 -12.56 6.43 -0.77
N TYR A 78 -12.60 5.27 -1.41
CA TYR A 78 -13.80 4.77 -2.10
C TYR A 78 -13.87 3.25 -2.02
N ASN A 79 -15.09 2.73 -2.09
CA ASN A 79 -15.34 1.30 -2.11
C ASN A 79 -15.34 0.81 -3.56
N ILE A 80 -14.53 -0.22 -3.83
CA ILE A 80 -14.54 -0.92 -5.11
C ILE A 80 -15.30 -2.23 -4.91
N PRO A 81 -16.31 -2.55 -5.76
CA PRO A 81 -16.92 -3.87 -5.74
C PRO A 81 -15.85 -4.95 -5.88
N PRO A 82 -15.95 -6.08 -5.16
CA PRO A 82 -14.99 -7.16 -5.30
C PRO A 82 -14.83 -7.52 -6.78
N PRO A 83 -13.62 -7.48 -7.36
CA PRO A 83 -13.42 -7.85 -8.75
C PRO A 83 -13.88 -9.28 -8.96
N LYS A 84 -14.37 -9.60 -10.16
CA LYS A 84 -14.62 -10.99 -10.53
C LYS A 84 -13.31 -11.75 -10.36
N LYS A 85 -13.31 -12.77 -9.48
CA LYS A 85 -12.12 -13.58 -9.23
C LYS A 85 -11.79 -14.34 -10.51
N GLU A 86 -10.75 -13.92 -11.20
CA GLU A 86 -10.03 -14.82 -12.12
C GLU A 86 -9.09 -15.64 -11.25
N GLU A 87 -9.45 -16.90 -11.04
CA GLU A 87 -8.62 -17.84 -10.29
C GLU A 87 -7.43 -18.25 -11.14
N VAL A 88 -6.37 -17.44 -11.09
CA VAL A 88 -5.11 -17.69 -11.84
C VAL A 88 -4.17 -18.66 -11.11
N PHE A 89 -4.50 -19.02 -9.87
CA PHE A 89 -3.82 -20.05 -9.10
C PHE A 89 -4.84 -21.03 -8.53
N VAL A 90 -4.53 -22.32 -8.63
CA VAL A 90 -5.22 -23.39 -7.91
C VAL A 90 -4.34 -23.81 -6.75
N LEU A 91 -4.88 -23.74 -5.54
CA LEU A 91 -4.25 -24.19 -4.31
C LEU A 91 -5.00 -25.42 -3.79
N ASP A 92 -4.27 -26.50 -3.60
CA ASP A 92 -4.74 -27.71 -2.95
C ASP A 92 -3.97 -27.92 -1.64
N VAL A 93 -4.72 -28.18 -0.56
CA VAL A 93 -4.16 -28.27 0.80
C VAL A 93 -4.65 -29.56 1.45
N GLU A 94 -3.71 -30.37 1.91
CA GLU A 94 -4.01 -31.59 2.62
C GLU A 94 -3.19 -31.68 3.91
N THR A 95 -3.78 -32.26 4.96
CA THR A 95 -3.04 -32.60 6.17
C THR A 95 -2.73 -34.09 6.20
N VAL A 96 -1.57 -34.45 6.73
CA VAL A 96 -1.17 -35.85 6.91
C VAL A 96 -0.80 -36.06 8.38
N PRO A 97 -1.55 -36.89 9.14
CA PRO A 97 -2.78 -37.59 8.74
C PRO A 97 -3.96 -36.64 8.53
N ARG A 98 -4.94 -37.06 7.73
CA ARG A 98 -6.18 -36.29 7.48
C ARG A 98 -7.11 -36.24 8.70
N GLU A 99 -7.00 -37.23 9.58
CA GLU A 99 -7.82 -37.36 10.77
C GLU A 99 -6.97 -37.22 12.04
N CYS A 100 -7.54 -36.52 13.01
CA CYS A 100 -6.92 -36.35 14.33
C CYS A 100 -7.22 -37.59 15.18
N ASP A 101 -6.19 -38.39 15.47
CA ASP A 101 -6.31 -39.56 16.36
C ASP A 101 -6.24 -39.20 17.86
N GLY A 102 -6.07 -37.91 18.19
CA GLY A 102 -5.98 -37.38 19.55
C GLY A 102 -4.68 -37.72 20.29
N VAL A 103 -3.80 -38.52 19.68
CA VAL A 103 -2.53 -38.95 20.24
C VAL A 103 -1.38 -38.17 19.62
N ARG A 104 -1.47 -37.85 18.34
CA ARG A 104 -0.46 -37.06 17.62
C ARG A 104 -0.54 -35.58 17.97
N LYS A 105 0.62 -35.01 18.28
CA LYS A 105 0.80 -33.57 18.53
C LYS A 105 1.42 -32.83 17.33
N GLU A 106 1.68 -33.56 16.26
CA GLU A 106 2.32 -33.10 15.02
C GLU A 106 1.56 -33.69 13.83
N PHE A 107 1.46 -32.90 12.76
CA PHE A 107 0.92 -33.31 11.47
C PHE A 107 1.59 -32.49 10.38
N ASP A 108 1.65 -33.05 9.18
CA ASP A 108 2.22 -32.38 8.02
C ASP A 108 1.12 -31.62 7.27
N ILE A 109 1.49 -30.48 6.69
CA ILE A 109 0.64 -29.70 5.78
C ILE A 109 1.26 -29.80 4.39
N HIS A 110 0.60 -30.49 3.49
CA HIS A 110 0.98 -30.56 2.08
C HIS A 110 0.26 -29.49 1.29
N LEU A 111 1.02 -28.71 0.55
CA LEU A 111 0.54 -27.59 -0.26
C LEU A 111 0.92 -27.84 -1.72
N SER A 112 -0.06 -27.84 -2.61
CA SER A 112 0.15 -27.92 -4.06
C SER A 112 -0.40 -26.67 -4.73
N VAL A 113 0.48 -25.91 -5.38
CA VAL A 113 0.13 -24.65 -6.05
C VAL A 113 0.37 -24.80 -7.55
N ARG A 114 -0.66 -24.49 -8.35
CA ARG A 114 -0.56 -24.50 -9.81
C ARG A 114 -1.02 -23.19 -10.39
N TYR A 115 -0.21 -22.59 -11.25
CA TYR A 115 -0.60 -21.42 -12.05
C TYR A 115 -1.47 -21.88 -13.23
N VAL A 116 -2.64 -21.28 -13.39
CA VAL A 116 -3.64 -21.58 -14.45
C VAL A 116 -4.08 -20.32 -15.21
N GLY A 117 -3.36 -19.21 -15.04
CA GLY A 117 -3.62 -17.99 -15.80
C GLY A 117 -3.20 -18.10 -17.27
N ASP A 118 -3.52 -17.08 -18.05
CA ASP A 118 -3.35 -17.07 -19.51
C ASP A 118 -1.89 -17.04 -20.00
N ARG A 119 -0.93 -16.82 -19.09
CA ARG A 119 0.50 -16.79 -19.43
C ARG A 119 1.09 -18.20 -19.32
N GLY A 120 2.22 -18.45 -19.98
CA GLY A 120 2.90 -19.75 -19.87
C GLY A 120 3.43 -20.07 -18.46
N THR A 121 3.80 -19.06 -17.69
CA THR A 121 4.34 -19.18 -16.32
C THR A 121 4.03 -17.91 -15.51
N SER A 122 4.01 -18.04 -14.17
CA SER A 122 4.00 -16.89 -13.27
C SER A 122 5.39 -16.28 -13.12
N ASN A 123 5.46 -15.10 -12.49
CA ASN A 123 6.69 -14.57 -11.92
C ASN A 123 6.92 -15.19 -10.52
N MET A 124 7.42 -14.40 -9.56
CA MET A 124 7.51 -14.80 -8.16
C MET A 124 6.10 -14.97 -7.55
N ALA A 125 5.82 -16.17 -7.06
CA ALA A 125 4.63 -16.46 -6.26
C ALA A 125 5.02 -16.50 -4.77
N LEU A 126 4.18 -15.91 -3.93
CA LEU A 126 4.30 -15.99 -2.48
C LEU A 126 3.14 -16.85 -1.95
N VAL A 127 3.45 -17.81 -1.09
CA VAL A 127 2.47 -18.62 -0.36
C VAL A 127 2.56 -18.26 1.10
N GLU A 128 1.45 -17.81 1.67
CA GLU A 128 1.32 -17.51 3.09
C GLU A 128 0.50 -18.61 3.75
N VAL A 129 1.06 -19.24 4.79
CA VAL A 129 0.43 -20.33 5.54
C VAL A 129 0.23 -19.87 6.97
N GLU A 130 -1.02 -19.61 7.33
CA GLU A 130 -1.39 -19.27 8.71
C GLU A 130 -1.60 -20.55 9.51
N MET A 131 -0.89 -20.69 10.63
CA MET A 131 -1.00 -21.88 11.48
C MET A 131 -2.29 -21.85 12.30
N LEU A 132 -2.78 -23.05 12.65
CA LEU A 132 -3.84 -23.18 13.65
C LEU A 132 -3.37 -22.63 15.01
N SER A 133 -4.30 -22.08 15.78
CA SER A 133 -4.02 -21.57 17.12
C SER A 133 -3.39 -22.66 17.99
N GLY A 134 -2.28 -22.34 18.65
CA GLY A 134 -1.53 -23.27 19.50
C GLY A 134 -0.50 -24.13 18.76
N PHE A 135 -0.36 -23.99 17.45
CA PHE A 135 0.63 -24.70 16.65
C PHE A 135 1.75 -23.78 16.17
N ILE A 136 2.94 -24.35 16.02
CA ILE A 136 4.10 -23.69 15.41
C ILE A 136 4.67 -24.61 14.32
N PRO A 137 5.20 -24.06 13.22
CA PRO A 137 5.82 -24.87 12.19
C PRO A 137 7.15 -25.44 12.71
N VAL A 138 7.44 -26.68 12.33
CA VAL A 138 8.75 -27.28 12.59
C VAL A 138 9.77 -26.62 11.65
N GLN A 139 10.75 -25.92 12.21
CA GLN A 139 11.63 -25.04 11.40
C GLN A 139 12.39 -25.77 10.28
N SER A 140 12.73 -27.05 10.48
CA SER A 140 13.42 -27.85 9.46
C SER A 140 12.52 -28.20 8.27
N SER A 141 11.20 -28.32 8.45
CA SER A 141 10.29 -28.73 7.37
C SER A 141 10.04 -27.64 6.32
N VAL A 142 10.31 -26.38 6.65
CA VAL A 142 10.09 -25.23 5.75
C VAL A 142 11.33 -24.87 4.92
N LYS A 143 12.52 -25.30 5.36
CA LYS A 143 13.79 -24.94 4.70
C LYS A 143 14.14 -25.83 3.51
N GLU A 144 13.43 -26.95 3.36
CA GLU A 144 13.70 -27.97 2.35
C GLU A 144 12.66 -27.86 1.23
N VAL A 145 12.69 -26.71 0.52
CA VAL A 145 11.87 -26.44 -0.67
C VAL A 145 12.76 -25.92 -1.79
#